data_AF-A0A9P6YW68-F1
#
_entry.id   AF-A0A9P6YW68-F1
#
_cell.length_a   1.000
_cell.length_b   1.000
_cell.length_c   1.000
_cell.angle_alpha   90.00
_cell.angle_beta   90.00
_cell.angle_gamma   90.00
#
_symmetry.space_group_name_H-M   'P 1'
#
loop_
_entity.id
_entity.type
_entity.pdbx_description
1 polymer ?
#
loop_
_entity_poly.entity_id
_entity_poly.type
_entity_poly.pdbx_seq_one_letter_code
_entity_poly.pdbx_strand_id
1 'polypeptide(L)'
;MKIIESLIHNLQTNTTKTEITTSTSLALLSAAALFVYHYYSKKEIGLSERIRFLICKRNVKEALIEHELLNEKEPQIIAENTQFVDIHGHRLRIVHIIHELGSRVPLIVFIHGLGGQVSQWQRQIEYFSQTAHILAIDLLGCGKSGVIDDWSAYTTDALVQDIRELLTDRYKYPQTVIVAHSYGCSIASFVAACPDIQARLSGIVLISPKAYVDEHQLKNQHKIKWVPDWLFDCFRTADRKGLLYSNSVNRFLGDEQDETIRKNQLRWNLQSKTSVYKRFVTGAKLPSKEVYAQLNMGVLLIGGEKDQITPPGEMNIIRDHLIQGTEDKRVPVPHIIPRVGHVPMIVRPELVNPVISDFLIHQCGLNTLSGAWQILHKTKNENKWDLKNYKKWVSVANITERPIEPSLFRAMKVMRQTDTNHCPSALIAKYPEIRFIIDISNDTPPYRSSDFDHSRIEYIKFKTVSKIPPTREEVSKFIEIADACWARIPNGQVAVHCHYGFNRTGFFICCYMIERLNVSVAEALENFKQVRPPGIRHAHFVDELYLRYVLNQR
;
A
#
# COMPACT_ATOMS: atom_id res chain seq x y z
N MET A 1 13.25 -15.88 42.11
CA MET A 1 12.83 -15.13 43.31
C MET A 1 12.87 -15.98 44.57
N LYS A 2 12.08 -17.06 44.68
CA LYS A 2 12.05 -17.92 45.89
C LYS A 2 13.39 -18.54 46.32
N ILE A 3 14.29 -18.87 45.38
CA ILE A 3 15.63 -19.38 45.70
C ILE A 3 16.56 -18.28 46.26
N ILE A 4 16.36 -17.03 45.80
CA ILE A 4 17.14 -15.87 46.24
C ILE A 4 16.63 -15.37 47.61
N GLU A 5 15.32 -15.42 47.85
CA GLU A 5 14.73 -15.14 49.16
C GLU A 5 15.20 -16.17 50.21
N SER A 6 15.33 -17.45 49.83
CA SER A 6 15.89 -18.49 50.70
C SER A 6 17.39 -18.29 51.01
N LEU A 7 18.17 -17.82 50.04
CA LEU A 7 19.60 -17.51 50.23
C LEU A 7 19.82 -16.24 51.07
N ILE A 8 19.01 -15.20 50.88
CA ILE A 8 19.08 -13.97 51.67
C ILE A 8 18.61 -14.22 53.11
N HIS A 9 17.58 -15.04 53.30
CA HIS A 9 17.10 -15.40 54.64
C HIS A 9 18.13 -16.23 55.42
N ASN A 10 18.84 -17.16 54.77
CA ASN A 10 19.95 -17.91 55.38
C ASN A 10 21.19 -17.05 55.68
N LEU A 11 21.41 -15.96 54.93
CA LEU A 11 22.51 -15.01 55.18
C LEU A 11 22.19 -14.02 56.33
N GLN A 12 20.91 -13.76 56.62
CA GLN A 12 20.51 -12.87 57.72
C GLN A 12 20.42 -13.57 59.07
N THR A 13 20.22 -14.89 59.10
CA THR A 13 20.07 -15.67 60.35
C THR A 13 21.39 -16.25 60.88
N ASN A 14 22.44 -16.28 60.06
CA ASN A 14 23.77 -16.72 60.46
C ASN A 14 24.82 -15.70 60.04
N THR A 15 25.22 -14.80 60.96
CA THR A 15 26.63 -14.45 61.24
C THR A 15 26.72 -13.29 62.24
N THR A 16 26.86 -13.68 63.49
CA THR A 16 27.83 -13.07 64.40
C THR A 16 29.21 -13.01 63.73
N LYS A 17 29.89 -11.86 63.91
CA LYS A 17 31.30 -11.56 63.55
C LYS A 17 32.11 -12.75 63.02
N THR A 18 32.38 -12.78 61.72
CA THR A 18 33.48 -13.55 61.14
C THR A 18 33.98 -12.85 59.88
N GLU A 19 35.30 -12.78 59.77
CA GLU A 19 36.04 -12.11 58.69
C GLU A 19 35.57 -12.61 57.32
N ILE A 20 34.99 -11.70 56.52
CA ILE A 20 34.82 -11.92 55.09
C ILE A 20 36.22 -11.85 54.48
N THR A 21 36.88 -13.01 54.41
CA THR A 21 38.18 -13.15 53.73
C THR A 21 38.05 -12.68 52.29
N THR A 22 39.06 -11.95 51.81
CA THR A 22 39.15 -11.39 50.44
C THR A 22 38.86 -12.39 49.33
N SER A 23 38.97 -13.71 49.58
CA SER A 23 38.63 -14.76 48.61
C SER A 23 37.13 -14.94 48.37
N THR A 24 36.28 -14.76 49.39
CA THR A 24 34.82 -14.95 49.27
C THR A 24 34.15 -13.77 48.57
N SER A 25 34.63 -12.55 48.82
CA SER A 25 34.22 -11.34 48.10
C SER A 25 34.71 -11.35 46.64
N LEU A 26 35.93 -11.83 46.37
CA LEU A 26 36.42 -12.01 44.99
C LEU A 26 35.62 -13.10 44.24
N ALA A 27 35.27 -14.20 44.91
CA ALA A 27 34.46 -15.27 44.33
C ALA A 27 33.02 -14.81 44.01
N LEU A 28 32.40 -14.00 44.88
CA LEU A 28 31.08 -13.40 44.64
C LEU A 28 31.11 -12.37 43.51
N LEU A 29 32.14 -11.53 43.44
CA LEU A 29 32.36 -10.60 42.32
C LEU A 29 32.63 -11.34 41.01
N SER A 30 33.39 -12.44 41.05
CA SER A 30 33.67 -13.29 39.89
C SER A 30 32.44 -14.04 39.44
N ALA A 31 31.62 -14.55 40.36
CA ALA A 31 30.35 -15.21 40.06
C ALA A 31 29.30 -14.23 39.54
N ALA A 32 29.23 -13.02 40.10
CA ALA A 32 28.40 -11.93 39.58
C ALA A 32 28.89 -11.47 38.20
N ALA A 33 30.20 -11.35 38.00
CA ALA A 33 30.79 -11.02 36.70
C ALA A 33 30.62 -12.14 35.68
N LEU A 34 30.65 -13.42 36.09
CA LEU A 34 30.37 -14.58 35.24
C LEU A 34 28.88 -14.72 34.94
N PHE A 35 28.01 -14.42 35.91
CA PHE A 35 26.56 -14.39 35.69
C PHE A 35 26.16 -13.22 34.80
N VAL A 36 26.73 -12.03 35.02
CA VAL A 36 26.63 -10.90 34.10
C VAL A 36 27.18 -11.36 32.76
N TYR A 37 28.44 -11.79 32.65
CA TYR A 37 29.04 -12.25 31.40
C TYR A 37 28.20 -13.31 30.69
N HIS A 38 27.61 -14.29 31.38
CA HIS A 38 26.81 -15.38 30.79
C HIS A 38 25.36 -14.97 30.46
N TYR A 39 24.70 -14.18 31.30
CA TYR A 39 23.42 -13.52 30.99
C TYR A 39 23.57 -12.55 29.80
N TYR A 40 24.75 -11.94 29.70
CA TYR A 40 25.20 -11.04 28.65
C TYR A 40 26.08 -11.77 27.60
N SER A 41 26.17 -13.10 27.54
CA SER A 41 26.99 -13.80 26.51
C SER A 41 26.16 -14.33 25.35
N LYS A 42 24.85 -14.04 25.31
CA LYS A 42 24.10 -14.13 24.06
C LYS A 42 24.77 -13.21 23.04
N LYS A 43 25.55 -13.82 22.15
CA LYS A 43 26.50 -13.25 21.18
C LYS A 43 25.91 -12.29 20.13
N GLU A 44 24.64 -11.89 20.27
CA GLU A 44 23.93 -11.11 19.25
C GLU A 44 23.99 -9.59 19.48
N ILE A 45 24.25 -9.13 20.72
CA ILE A 45 24.21 -7.69 21.07
C ILE A 45 25.53 -7.26 21.70
N GLY A 46 26.21 -6.28 21.09
CA GLY A 46 27.49 -5.75 21.55
C GLY A 46 27.42 -4.95 22.87
N LEU A 47 28.57 -4.75 23.52
CA LEU A 47 28.67 -4.01 24.80
C LEU A 47 28.20 -2.56 24.67
N SER A 48 28.58 -1.87 23.60
CA SER A 48 28.18 -0.48 23.33
C SER A 48 26.66 -0.35 23.16
N GLU A 49 26.04 -1.29 22.46
CA GLU A 49 24.59 -1.32 22.27
C GLU A 49 23.84 -1.55 23.60
N ARG A 50 24.36 -2.43 24.46
CA ARG A 50 23.77 -2.66 25.79
C ARG A 50 23.83 -1.43 26.67
N ILE A 51 24.98 -0.74 26.68
CA ILE A 51 25.16 0.52 27.40
C ILE A 51 24.15 1.56 26.87
N ARG A 52 23.98 1.67 25.54
CA ARG A 52 22.98 2.55 24.92
C ARG A 52 21.55 2.22 25.37
N PHE A 53 21.14 0.95 25.34
CA PHE A 53 19.81 0.54 25.79
C PHE A 53 19.58 0.83 27.27
N LEU A 54 20.60 0.62 28.11
CA LEU A 54 20.55 0.96 29.53
C LEU A 54 20.38 2.46 29.75
N ILE A 55 21.18 3.30 29.08
CA ILE A 55 21.06 4.78 29.12
C ILE A 55 19.66 5.22 28.69
N CYS A 56 19.10 4.57 27.67
CA CYS A 56 17.76 4.88 27.15
C CYS A 56 16.60 4.27 27.97
N LYS A 57 16.89 3.60 29.10
CA LYS A 57 15.90 2.89 29.94
C LYS A 57 15.06 1.88 29.13
N ARG A 58 15.70 1.14 28.22
CA ARG A 58 15.08 0.10 27.38
C ARG A 58 15.64 -1.28 27.72
N ASN A 59 14.81 -2.31 27.55
CA ASN A 59 15.20 -3.69 27.85
C ASN A 59 16.05 -4.27 26.71
N VAL A 60 17.10 -5.04 27.03
CA VAL A 60 17.91 -5.77 26.04
C VAL A 60 17.07 -6.75 25.21
N LYS A 61 15.94 -7.25 25.75
CA LYS A 61 14.95 -8.04 24.98
C LYS A 61 14.35 -7.25 23.82
N GLU A 62 14.14 -5.94 23.97
CA GLU A 62 13.66 -5.09 22.88
C GLU A 62 14.70 -5.01 21.76
N ALA A 63 15.99 -4.95 22.08
CA ALA A 63 17.05 -4.98 21.09
C ALA A 63 17.03 -6.29 20.27
N LEU A 64 16.81 -7.44 20.92
CA LEU A 64 16.70 -8.73 20.21
C LEU A 64 15.53 -8.72 19.20
N ILE A 65 14.39 -8.15 19.58
CA ILE A 65 13.25 -8.00 18.66
C ILE A 65 13.61 -7.05 17.51
N GLU A 66 14.30 -5.93 17.77
CA GLU A 66 14.77 -5.03 16.71
C GLU A 66 15.72 -5.75 15.72
N HIS A 67 16.63 -6.60 16.22
CA HIS A 67 17.51 -7.42 15.38
C HIS A 67 16.76 -8.47 14.57
N GLU A 68 15.76 -9.14 15.15
CA GLU A 68 14.91 -10.10 14.43
C GLU A 68 14.15 -9.41 13.28
N LEU A 69 13.60 -8.21 13.53
CA LEU A 69 12.92 -7.42 12.51
C LEU A 69 13.82 -7.04 11.33
N LEU A 70 15.09 -6.73 11.60
CA LEU A 70 16.07 -6.39 10.56
C LEU A 70 16.42 -7.58 9.66
N ASN A 71 16.26 -8.81 10.16
CA ASN A 71 16.54 -10.04 9.41
C ASN A 71 15.36 -10.52 8.55
N GLU A 72 14.21 -9.84 8.62
CA GLU A 72 13.06 -10.19 7.78
C GLU A 72 13.35 -9.99 6.29
N LYS A 73 12.93 -10.97 5.50
CA LYS A 73 13.09 -10.91 4.05
C LYS A 73 12.19 -9.83 3.46
N GLU A 74 12.71 -9.16 2.43
CA GLU A 74 11.91 -8.24 1.63
C GLU A 74 10.83 -9.00 0.83
N PRO A 75 9.73 -8.32 0.49
CA PRO A 75 8.71 -8.88 -0.39
C PRO A 75 9.30 -9.41 -1.70
N GLN A 76 8.81 -10.56 -2.15
CA GLN A 76 9.34 -11.27 -3.33
C GLN A 76 9.33 -10.39 -4.59
N ILE A 77 8.25 -9.65 -4.84
CA ILE A 77 8.11 -8.73 -5.99
C ILE A 77 9.21 -7.65 -6.02
N ILE A 78 9.72 -7.23 -4.86
CA ILE A 78 10.82 -6.26 -4.75
C ILE A 78 12.16 -6.97 -4.95
N ALA A 79 12.35 -8.10 -4.26
CA ALA A 79 13.60 -8.85 -4.30
C ALA A 79 13.94 -9.35 -5.71
N GLU A 80 12.96 -9.88 -6.45
CA GLU A 80 13.14 -10.43 -7.80
C GLU A 80 13.40 -9.36 -8.86
N ASN A 81 12.94 -8.13 -8.64
CA ASN A 81 13.04 -7.03 -9.60
C ASN A 81 14.07 -5.96 -9.18
N THR A 82 14.88 -6.24 -8.16
CA THR A 82 15.93 -5.35 -7.68
C THR A 82 17.11 -5.32 -8.65
N GLN A 83 17.57 -4.11 -8.99
CA GLN A 83 18.78 -3.86 -9.78
C GLN A 83 19.59 -2.74 -9.11
N PHE A 84 20.85 -2.58 -9.53
CA PHE A 84 21.71 -1.49 -9.08
C PHE A 84 22.20 -0.71 -10.29
N VAL A 85 22.24 0.62 -10.15
CA VAL A 85 22.71 1.54 -11.18
C VAL A 85 23.72 2.51 -10.56
N ASP A 86 24.82 2.74 -11.26
CA ASP A 86 25.80 3.75 -10.89
C ASP A 86 25.55 5.04 -11.70
N ILE A 87 25.33 6.15 -10.99
CA ILE A 87 25.08 7.50 -11.55
C ILE A 87 25.93 8.47 -10.74
N HIS A 88 26.75 9.30 -11.37
CA HIS A 88 27.66 10.23 -10.66
C HIS A 88 28.54 9.59 -9.56
N GLY A 89 28.90 8.30 -9.69
CA GLY A 89 29.62 7.55 -8.64
C GLY A 89 28.73 7.12 -7.45
N HIS A 90 27.43 7.36 -7.53
CA HIS A 90 26.42 6.94 -6.59
C HIS A 90 25.83 5.60 -7.05
N ARG A 91 25.99 4.57 -6.23
CA ARG A 91 25.37 3.26 -6.47
C ARG A 91 23.95 3.25 -5.92
N LEU A 92 22.95 3.40 -6.78
CA LEU A 92 21.53 3.43 -6.39
C LEU A 92 20.90 2.06 -6.58
N ARG A 93 20.11 1.61 -5.59
CA ARG A 93 19.18 0.49 -5.78
C ARG A 93 17.92 1.01 -6.47
N ILE A 94 17.50 0.27 -7.49
CA ILE A 94 16.21 0.47 -8.16
C ILE A 94 15.42 -0.84 -8.18
N VAL A 95 14.10 -0.73 -8.26
CA VAL A 95 13.20 -1.83 -8.62
C VAL A 95 12.52 -1.45 -9.92
N HIS A 96 12.78 -2.21 -10.98
CA HIS A 96 12.28 -1.94 -12.31
C HIS A 96 11.46 -3.11 -12.83
N ILE A 97 10.16 -2.88 -13.07
CA ILE A 97 9.24 -3.90 -13.60
C ILE A 97 8.73 -3.44 -14.96
N ILE A 98 8.96 -4.26 -15.98
CA ILE A 98 8.49 -3.99 -17.34
C ILE A 98 7.13 -4.69 -17.53
N HIS A 99 6.11 -3.91 -17.88
CA HIS A 99 4.78 -4.43 -18.19
C HIS A 99 4.74 -5.09 -19.57
N GLU A 100 3.95 -6.15 -19.69
CA GLU A 100 3.87 -7.00 -20.90
C GLU A 100 3.39 -6.26 -22.17
N LEU A 101 2.67 -5.14 -22.02
CA LEU A 101 2.24 -4.32 -23.16
C LEU A 101 3.33 -3.38 -23.68
N GLY A 102 4.55 -3.45 -23.12
CA GLY A 102 5.73 -2.74 -23.62
C GLY A 102 5.52 -1.23 -23.68
N SER A 103 5.98 -0.59 -24.76
CA SER A 103 5.96 0.87 -24.95
C SER A 103 4.57 1.52 -25.00
N ARG A 104 3.48 0.73 -24.92
CA ARG A 104 2.10 1.23 -24.96
C ARG A 104 1.58 1.73 -23.60
N VAL A 105 2.30 1.48 -22.52
CA VAL A 105 1.90 1.89 -21.17
C VAL A 105 2.93 2.86 -20.58
N PRO A 106 2.51 3.75 -19.67
CA PRO A 106 3.40 4.75 -19.08
C PRO A 106 4.42 4.11 -18.12
N LEU A 107 5.41 4.91 -17.73
CA LEU A 107 6.30 4.63 -16.62
C LEU A 107 5.83 5.37 -15.37
N ILE A 108 5.70 4.66 -14.24
CA ILE A 108 5.45 5.25 -12.93
C ILE A 108 6.72 5.14 -12.08
N VAL A 109 7.22 6.30 -11.66
CA VAL A 109 8.45 6.45 -10.88
C VAL A 109 8.10 6.73 -9.42
N PHE A 110 8.58 5.91 -8.48
CA PHE A 110 8.33 6.07 -7.05
C PHE A 110 9.55 6.65 -6.32
N ILE A 111 9.37 7.78 -5.63
CA ILE A 111 10.41 8.48 -4.87
C ILE A 111 9.99 8.58 -3.40
N HIS A 112 10.72 7.89 -2.52
CA HIS A 112 10.41 7.88 -1.08
C HIS A 112 10.87 9.16 -0.36
N GLY A 113 10.38 9.36 0.87
CA GLY A 113 10.74 10.48 1.73
C GLY A 113 11.99 10.27 2.58
N LEU A 114 12.22 11.19 3.52
CA LEU A 114 13.35 11.18 4.44
C LEU A 114 13.37 9.89 5.28
N GLY A 115 14.48 9.14 5.23
CA GLY A 115 14.61 7.86 5.95
C GLY A 115 13.76 6.73 5.38
N GLY A 116 13.14 6.94 4.21
CA GLY A 116 12.34 5.95 3.50
C GLY A 116 13.17 4.97 2.66
N GLN A 117 12.46 4.09 1.95
CA GLN A 117 13.03 3.11 1.02
C GLN A 117 11.95 2.49 0.12
N VAL A 118 12.35 1.81 -0.95
CA VAL A 118 11.46 1.20 -1.96
C VAL A 118 10.39 0.29 -1.37
N SER A 119 10.67 -0.44 -0.29
CA SER A 119 9.67 -1.36 0.31
C SER A 119 8.43 -0.67 0.87
N GLN A 120 8.47 0.64 1.10
CA GLN A 120 7.28 1.42 1.48
C GLN A 120 6.26 1.48 0.34
N TRP A 121 6.70 1.28 -0.91
CA TRP A 121 5.86 1.28 -2.10
C TRP A 121 5.33 -0.10 -2.46
N GLN A 122 5.52 -1.15 -1.64
CA GLN A 122 5.15 -2.52 -1.99
C GLN A 122 3.72 -2.62 -2.57
N ARG A 123 2.73 -2.04 -1.86
CA ARG A 123 1.32 -2.10 -2.26
C ARG A 123 1.03 -1.29 -3.53
N GLN A 124 1.79 -0.24 -3.79
CA GLN A 124 1.69 0.55 -5.02
C GLN A 124 2.34 -0.20 -6.19
N ILE A 125 3.51 -0.82 -5.98
CA ILE A 125 4.20 -1.63 -7.00
C ILE A 125 3.32 -2.82 -7.41
N GLU A 126 2.75 -3.55 -6.46
CA GLU A 126 1.83 -4.68 -6.73
C GLU A 126 0.58 -4.26 -7.51
N TYR A 127 0.09 -3.05 -7.27
CA TYR A 127 -1.09 -2.51 -7.94
C TYR A 127 -0.77 -1.99 -9.35
N PHE A 128 0.19 -1.07 -9.47
CA PHE A 128 0.47 -0.37 -10.72
C PHE A 128 1.28 -1.20 -11.73
N SER A 129 2.03 -2.21 -11.29
CA SER A 129 2.74 -3.13 -12.21
C SER A 129 1.79 -3.93 -13.11
N GLN A 130 0.49 -3.94 -12.81
CA GLN A 130 -0.52 -4.59 -13.65
C GLN A 130 -0.93 -3.75 -14.87
N THR A 131 -0.59 -2.46 -14.89
CA THR A 131 -1.06 -1.51 -15.91
C THR A 131 0.02 -0.56 -16.44
N ALA A 132 1.18 -0.48 -15.77
CA ALA A 132 2.29 0.43 -16.09
C ALA A 132 3.65 -0.24 -15.89
N HIS A 133 4.69 0.35 -16.50
CA HIS A 133 6.07 0.09 -16.07
C HIS A 133 6.30 0.74 -14.72
N ILE A 134 7.12 0.10 -13.88
CA ILE A 134 7.44 0.59 -12.55
C ILE A 134 8.92 0.87 -12.44
N LEU A 135 9.29 2.02 -11.87
CA LEU A 135 10.63 2.33 -11.40
C LEU A 135 10.56 2.89 -9.97
N ALA A 136 10.90 2.09 -8.97
CA ALA A 136 11.02 2.57 -7.59
C ALA A 136 12.49 2.72 -7.22
N ILE A 137 12.86 3.82 -6.56
CA ILE A 137 14.26 4.19 -6.33
C ILE A 137 14.51 4.30 -4.83
N ASP A 138 15.60 3.67 -4.35
CA ASP A 138 16.19 4.06 -3.08
C ASP A 138 17.12 5.24 -3.33
N LEU A 139 16.83 6.38 -2.70
CA LEU A 139 17.73 7.53 -2.72
C LEU A 139 19.10 7.16 -2.13
N LEU A 140 20.15 7.92 -2.46
CA LEU A 140 21.50 7.69 -1.94
C LEU A 140 21.48 7.53 -0.41
N GLY A 141 22.18 6.53 0.11
CA GLY A 141 22.26 6.19 1.54
C GLY A 141 21.01 5.54 2.16
N CYS A 142 19.89 5.51 1.45
CA CYS A 142 18.64 4.90 1.88
C CYS A 142 18.51 3.45 1.40
N GLY A 143 17.71 2.65 2.12
CA GLY A 143 17.54 1.22 1.87
C GLY A 143 18.86 0.50 1.60
N LYS A 144 19.01 -0.05 0.39
CA LYS A 144 20.23 -0.75 -0.07
C LYS A 144 21.08 0.05 -1.05
N SER A 145 20.75 1.32 -1.33
CA SER A 145 21.66 2.21 -2.04
C SER A 145 22.96 2.42 -1.26
N GLY A 146 24.04 2.68 -1.98
CA GLY A 146 25.35 2.97 -1.42
C GLY A 146 25.33 4.16 -0.47
N VAL A 147 26.28 4.20 0.46
CA VAL A 147 26.50 5.33 1.37
C VAL A 147 27.81 5.99 0.97
N ILE A 148 27.79 7.31 0.82
CA ILE A 148 28.96 8.13 0.52
C ILE A 148 29.19 9.06 1.71
N ASP A 149 30.43 9.35 2.07
CA ASP A 149 30.70 10.17 3.27
C ASP A 149 30.54 11.67 3.07
N ASP A 150 30.68 12.13 1.83
CA ASP A 150 30.49 13.52 1.47
C ASP A 150 29.03 13.97 1.71
N TRP A 151 28.87 15.06 2.45
CA TRP A 151 27.56 15.66 2.75
C TRP A 151 26.93 16.30 1.52
N SER A 152 27.74 16.77 0.56
CA SER A 152 27.25 17.44 -0.65
C SER A 152 26.39 16.52 -1.52
N ALA A 153 26.69 15.21 -1.51
CA ALA A 153 25.96 14.17 -2.23
C ALA A 153 24.51 13.97 -1.72
N TYR A 154 24.17 14.48 -0.54
CA TYR A 154 22.83 14.37 0.06
C TYR A 154 22.04 15.68 0.02
N THR A 155 22.57 16.70 -0.67
CA THR A 155 21.81 17.92 -0.93
C THR A 155 20.63 17.64 -1.84
N THR A 156 19.57 18.43 -1.72
CA THR A 156 18.40 18.31 -2.60
C THR A 156 18.81 18.39 -4.07
N ASP A 157 19.70 19.32 -4.39
CA ASP A 157 20.17 19.53 -5.77
C ASP A 157 20.93 18.29 -6.29
N ALA A 158 21.81 17.67 -5.49
CA ALA A 158 22.51 16.43 -5.88
C ALA A 158 21.54 15.26 -6.10
N LEU A 159 20.58 15.06 -5.20
CA LEU A 159 19.56 14.02 -5.34
C LEU A 159 18.67 14.25 -6.57
N VAL A 160 18.32 15.49 -6.87
CA VAL A 160 17.57 15.86 -8.08
C VAL A 160 18.39 15.54 -9.34
N GLN A 161 19.70 15.77 -9.33
CA GLN A 161 20.59 15.41 -10.45
C GLN A 161 20.61 13.91 -10.69
N ASP A 162 20.77 13.09 -9.64
CA ASP A 162 20.74 11.64 -9.76
C ASP A 162 19.46 11.14 -10.43
N ILE A 163 18.30 11.67 -10.00
CA ILE A 163 17.00 11.26 -10.56
C ILE A 163 16.84 11.80 -11.98
N ARG A 164 17.26 13.04 -12.25
CA ARG A 164 17.20 13.64 -13.59
C ARG A 164 18.00 12.80 -14.58
N GLU A 165 19.27 12.50 -14.28
CA GLU A 165 20.14 11.70 -15.15
C GLU A 165 19.57 10.28 -15.37
N LEU A 166 19.07 9.65 -14.30
CA LEU A 166 18.40 8.35 -14.40
C LEU A 166 17.26 8.38 -15.43
N LEU A 167 16.44 9.44 -15.40
CA LEU A 167 15.29 9.59 -16.30
C LEU A 167 15.67 10.11 -17.69
N THR A 168 16.74 10.88 -17.87
CA THR A 168 17.18 11.35 -19.20
C THR A 168 18.01 10.33 -19.95
N ASP A 169 18.76 9.48 -19.26
CA ASP A 169 19.79 8.66 -19.89
C ASP A 169 19.38 7.20 -19.98
N ARG A 170 18.70 6.67 -18.95
CA ARG A 170 18.35 5.25 -18.87
C ARG A 170 16.87 4.97 -19.12
N TYR A 171 15.97 5.79 -18.59
CA TYR A 171 14.52 5.53 -18.59
C TYR A 171 13.72 6.58 -19.37
N LYS A 172 13.97 6.64 -20.69
CA LYS A 172 13.43 7.67 -21.61
C LYS A 172 11.99 7.45 -22.06
N TYR A 173 11.08 7.14 -21.14
CA TYR A 173 9.68 6.91 -21.49
C TYR A 173 8.94 8.23 -21.77
N PRO A 174 8.13 8.30 -22.85
CA PRO A 174 7.45 9.54 -23.27
C PRO A 174 6.25 9.92 -22.38
N GLN A 175 5.68 8.95 -21.67
CA GLN A 175 4.58 9.14 -20.73
C GLN A 175 5.04 8.69 -19.34
N THR A 176 5.72 9.58 -18.64
CA THR A 176 6.26 9.31 -17.31
C THR A 176 5.42 10.00 -16.24
N VAL A 177 5.22 9.34 -15.11
CA VAL A 177 4.54 9.87 -13.93
C VAL A 177 5.47 9.73 -12.74
N ILE A 178 5.56 10.75 -11.89
CA ILE A 178 6.32 10.66 -10.62
C ILE A 178 5.33 10.62 -9.45
N VAL A 179 5.40 9.57 -8.65
CA VAL A 179 4.67 9.44 -7.38
C VAL A 179 5.68 9.55 -6.25
N ALA A 180 5.49 10.53 -5.38
CA ALA A 180 6.46 10.84 -4.33
C ALA A 180 5.80 11.00 -2.98
N HIS A 181 6.58 10.74 -1.91
CA HIS A 181 6.12 10.85 -0.53
C HIS A 181 7.01 11.78 0.30
N SER A 182 6.38 12.61 1.13
CA SER A 182 7.04 13.45 2.13
C SER A 182 8.14 14.31 1.49
N TYR A 183 9.38 14.24 1.99
CA TYR A 183 10.52 14.94 1.39
C TYR A 183 10.79 14.56 -0.08
N GLY A 184 10.41 13.36 -0.51
CA GLY A 184 10.46 12.96 -1.91
C GLY A 184 9.60 13.84 -2.81
N CYS A 185 8.53 14.46 -2.28
CA CYS A 185 7.69 15.41 -3.02
C CYS A 185 8.48 16.65 -3.43
N SER A 186 9.41 17.12 -2.58
CA SER A 186 10.30 18.23 -2.90
C SER A 186 11.23 17.88 -4.05
N ILE A 187 11.88 16.70 -3.97
CA ILE A 187 12.75 16.18 -5.03
C ILE A 187 11.96 16.04 -6.34
N ALA A 188 10.78 15.42 -6.29
CA ALA A 188 9.92 15.25 -7.45
C ALA A 188 9.50 16.57 -8.10
N SER A 189 9.21 17.60 -7.30
CA SER A 189 8.83 18.93 -7.80
C SER A 189 10.01 19.62 -8.50
N PHE A 190 11.22 19.52 -7.94
CA PHE A 190 12.42 20.05 -8.61
C PHE A 190 12.77 19.29 -9.89
N VAL A 191 12.65 17.95 -9.88
CA VAL A 191 12.82 17.11 -11.09
C VAL A 191 11.78 17.50 -12.15
N ALA A 192 10.52 17.72 -11.76
CA ALA A 192 9.43 18.09 -12.67
C ALA A 192 9.55 19.51 -13.23
N ALA A 193 10.26 20.40 -12.54
CA ALA A 193 10.58 21.74 -13.01
C ALA A 193 11.77 21.77 -14.01
N CYS A 194 12.51 20.66 -14.15
CA CYS A 194 13.62 20.57 -15.11
C CYS A 194 13.06 20.50 -16.56
N PRO A 195 13.46 21.41 -17.49
CA PRO A 195 12.85 21.50 -18.83
C PRO A 195 12.95 20.21 -19.69
N ASP A 196 14.05 19.48 -19.57
CA ASP A 196 14.35 18.22 -20.26
C ASP A 196 13.54 17.01 -19.75
N ILE A 197 13.02 17.11 -18.54
CA ILE A 197 12.11 16.12 -17.94
C ILE A 197 10.65 16.52 -18.20
N GLN A 198 10.33 17.81 -18.06
CA GLN A 198 8.97 18.32 -18.05
C GLN A 198 8.15 17.88 -19.27
N ALA A 199 8.75 17.88 -20.46
CA ALA A 199 8.08 17.48 -21.71
C ALA A 199 7.62 16.01 -21.74
N ARG A 200 8.16 15.15 -20.86
CA ARG A 200 7.84 13.72 -20.77
C ARG A 200 6.94 13.38 -19.59
N LEU A 201 6.67 14.34 -18.70
CA LEU A 201 5.84 14.12 -17.52
C LEU A 201 4.37 14.33 -17.86
N SER A 202 3.57 13.28 -17.72
CA SER A 202 2.12 13.36 -17.84
C SER A 202 1.46 13.83 -16.54
N GLY A 203 2.10 13.59 -15.39
CA GLY A 203 1.64 14.08 -14.10
C GLY A 203 2.59 13.74 -12.96
N ILE A 204 2.38 14.40 -11.82
CA ILE A 204 3.05 14.07 -10.56
C ILE A 204 2.01 13.90 -9.44
N VAL A 205 2.30 13.00 -8.51
CA VAL A 205 1.50 12.76 -7.31
C VAL A 205 2.39 13.03 -6.10
N LEU A 206 1.96 13.95 -5.24
CA LEU A 206 2.67 14.34 -4.04
C LEU A 206 1.87 13.91 -2.80
N ILE A 207 2.39 12.92 -2.07
CA ILE A 207 1.74 12.32 -0.90
C ILE A 207 2.38 12.88 0.37
N SER A 208 1.59 13.48 1.24
CA SER A 208 2.02 14.19 2.45
C SER A 208 3.16 15.21 2.18
N PRO A 209 3.02 16.13 1.20
CA PRO A 209 4.05 17.11 0.90
C PRO A 209 4.13 18.20 1.97
N LYS A 210 5.28 18.88 2.04
CA LYS A 210 5.53 20.02 2.93
C LYS A 210 5.70 21.30 2.12
N ALA A 211 5.01 22.37 2.48
CA ALA A 211 5.02 23.63 1.74
C ALA A 211 6.14 24.57 2.21
N TYR A 212 6.36 24.70 3.52
CA TYR A 212 7.35 25.63 4.07
C TYR A 212 8.13 25.04 5.26
N VAL A 213 9.28 25.63 5.55
CA VAL A 213 10.09 25.37 6.74
C VAL A 213 10.10 26.65 7.58
N ASP A 214 9.72 26.55 8.85
CA ASP A 214 9.77 27.70 9.75
C ASP A 214 11.21 28.05 10.18
N GLU A 215 11.42 29.26 10.71
CA GLU A 215 12.77 29.71 11.13
C GLU A 215 13.42 28.81 12.19
N HIS A 216 12.62 28.22 13.08
CA HIS A 216 13.11 27.35 14.14
C HIS A 216 13.63 26.03 13.56
N GLN A 217 12.90 25.46 12.60
CA GLN A 217 13.30 24.27 11.85
C GLN A 217 14.56 24.55 11.03
N LEU A 218 14.67 25.69 10.34
CA LEU A 218 15.88 26.10 9.62
C LEU A 218 17.11 26.20 10.56
N LYS A 219 16.96 26.84 11.72
CA LYS A 219 18.03 26.91 12.74
C LYS A 219 18.44 25.51 13.23
N ASN A 220 17.48 24.60 13.40
CA ASN A 220 17.75 23.23 13.85
C ASN A 220 18.38 22.35 12.76
N GLN A 221 18.06 22.57 11.48
CA GLN A 221 18.69 21.87 10.34
C GLN A 221 20.21 22.08 10.29
N HIS A 222 20.69 23.28 10.61
CA HIS A 222 22.13 23.56 10.66
C HIS A 222 22.79 22.99 11.93
N LYS A 223 22.08 23.00 13.07
CA LYS A 223 22.61 22.47 14.34
C LYS A 223 22.76 20.95 14.32
N ILE A 224 21.87 20.24 13.64
CA ILE A 224 21.87 18.76 13.64
C ILE A 224 23.20 18.19 13.12
N LYS A 225 23.88 18.88 12.20
CA LYS A 225 25.19 18.50 11.66
C LYS A 225 26.23 18.28 12.76
N TRP A 226 26.19 19.11 13.80
CA TRP A 226 27.16 19.13 14.89
C TRP A 226 26.85 18.17 16.04
N VAL A 227 25.65 17.57 16.06
CA VAL A 227 25.27 16.58 17.07
C VAL A 227 26.02 15.27 16.80
N PRO A 228 26.82 14.72 17.73
CA PRO A 228 27.50 13.44 17.52
C PRO A 228 26.52 12.30 17.22
N ASP A 229 26.87 11.40 16.30
CA ASP A 229 25.98 10.32 15.85
C ASP A 229 25.53 9.41 17.00
N TRP A 230 26.43 9.06 17.91
CA TRP A 230 26.10 8.21 19.07
C TRP A 230 25.05 8.86 19.99
N LEU A 231 25.05 10.18 20.11
CA LEU A 231 24.09 10.91 20.93
C LEU A 231 22.73 10.95 20.24
N PHE A 232 22.72 11.20 18.92
CA PHE A 232 21.50 11.13 18.12
C PHE A 232 20.90 9.72 18.11
N ASP A 233 21.75 8.68 18.06
CA ASP A 233 21.32 7.29 18.19
C ASP A 233 20.69 6.99 19.54
N CYS A 234 21.18 7.56 20.65
CA CYS A 234 20.51 7.46 21.95
C CYS A 234 19.10 8.05 21.89
N PHE A 235 18.93 9.23 21.30
CA PHE A 235 17.59 9.84 21.14
C PHE A 235 16.67 8.97 20.30
N ARG A 236 17.13 8.47 19.14
CA ARG A 236 16.35 7.57 18.28
C ARG A 236 16.02 6.26 18.98
N THR A 237 16.94 5.73 19.79
CA THR A 237 16.74 4.51 20.57
C THR A 237 15.68 4.71 21.64
N ALA A 238 15.72 5.84 22.36
CA ALA A 238 14.68 6.21 23.33
C ALA A 238 13.32 6.45 22.65
N ASP A 239 13.29 7.05 21.46
CA ASP A 239 12.05 7.32 20.71
C ASP A 239 11.34 6.04 20.23
N ARG A 240 12.09 4.94 20.08
CA ARG A 240 11.58 3.59 19.78
C ARG A 240 11.12 2.80 21.02
N LYS A 241 11.13 3.40 22.21
CA LYS A 241 10.65 2.73 23.43
C LYS A 241 9.18 2.32 23.28
N GLY A 242 8.88 1.06 23.58
CA GLY A 242 7.56 0.47 23.34
C GLY A 242 7.40 -0.20 21.97
N LEU A 243 8.48 -0.28 21.18
CA LEU A 243 8.55 -1.00 19.91
C LEU A 243 7.43 -0.58 18.94
N LEU A 244 6.49 -1.49 18.67
CA LEU A 244 5.38 -1.29 17.75
C LEU A 244 4.56 -0.06 18.14
N TYR A 245 4.35 0.18 19.43
CA TYR A 245 3.52 1.26 19.95
C TYR A 245 4.31 2.51 20.34
N SER A 246 5.58 2.59 19.93
CA SER A 246 6.46 3.72 20.24
C SER A 246 6.04 5.01 19.53
N ASN A 247 6.46 6.16 20.08
CA ASN A 247 6.25 7.46 19.47
C ASN A 247 6.86 7.54 18.06
N SER A 248 7.98 6.85 17.82
CA SER A 248 8.61 6.75 16.50
C SER A 248 7.70 6.14 15.43
N VAL A 249 6.78 5.24 15.82
CA VAL A 249 5.85 4.59 14.90
C VAL A 249 4.52 5.34 14.83
N ASN A 250 3.99 5.75 15.99
CA ASN A 250 2.67 6.40 16.08
C ASN A 250 2.58 7.70 15.27
N ARG A 251 3.68 8.46 15.20
CA ARG A 251 3.76 9.70 14.41
C ARG A 251 3.50 9.51 12.91
N PHE A 252 3.66 8.30 12.38
CA PHE A 252 3.46 8.00 10.96
C PHE A 252 2.08 7.43 10.65
N LEU A 253 1.51 6.60 11.53
CA LEU A 253 0.38 5.74 11.15
C LEU A 253 -1.00 6.38 11.40
N GLY A 254 -1.16 7.21 12.43
CA GLY A 254 -2.47 7.71 12.87
C GLY A 254 -3.13 6.77 13.89
N ASP A 255 -4.43 6.50 13.74
CA ASP A 255 -5.22 5.66 14.66
C ASP A 255 -4.73 4.20 14.73
N GLU A 256 -5.34 3.36 15.59
CA GLU A 256 -5.00 1.94 15.72
C GLU A 256 -4.92 1.24 14.36
N GLN A 257 -3.70 0.81 14.01
CA GLN A 257 -3.41 0.07 12.78
C GLN A 257 -3.02 -1.37 13.09
N ASP A 258 -3.20 -2.24 12.10
CA ASP A 258 -2.78 -3.63 12.12
C ASP A 258 -1.30 -3.78 12.52
N GLU A 259 -1.00 -4.76 13.38
CA GLU A 259 0.35 -5.01 13.89
C GLU A 259 1.39 -5.18 12.79
N THR A 260 1.02 -5.75 11.64
CA THR A 260 1.89 -5.92 10.46
C THR A 260 2.37 -4.58 9.92
N ILE A 261 1.48 -3.58 9.85
CA ILE A 261 1.83 -2.23 9.39
C ILE A 261 2.76 -1.56 10.40
N ARG A 262 2.46 -1.69 11.69
CA ARG A 262 3.30 -1.16 12.78
C ARG A 262 4.70 -1.76 12.77
N LYS A 263 4.77 -3.08 12.53
CA LYS A 263 6.00 -3.86 12.43
C LYS A 263 6.86 -3.39 11.26
N ASN A 264 6.25 -3.23 10.09
CA ASN A 264 6.93 -2.70 8.91
C ASN A 264 7.45 -1.28 9.15
N GLN A 265 6.65 -0.40 9.75
CA GLN A 265 7.07 0.97 10.07
C GLN A 265 8.24 1.00 11.06
N LEU A 266 8.21 0.18 12.12
CA LEU A 266 9.33 0.05 13.05
C LEU A 266 10.60 -0.44 12.34
N ARG A 267 10.47 -1.43 11.46
CA ARG A 267 11.60 -1.95 10.66
C ARG A 267 12.24 -0.87 9.79
N TRP A 268 11.43 -0.05 9.10
CA TRP A 268 11.96 1.08 8.32
C TRP A 268 12.65 2.14 9.19
N ASN A 269 12.09 2.45 10.35
CA ASN A 269 12.72 3.35 11.31
C ASN A 269 14.10 2.86 11.78
N LEU A 270 14.27 1.54 11.91
CA LEU A 270 15.54 0.90 12.26
C LEU A 270 16.55 0.91 11.10
N GLN A 271 16.08 0.70 9.87
CA GLN A 271 16.93 0.69 8.66
C GLN A 271 17.45 2.09 8.27
N SER A 272 16.76 3.15 8.70
CA SER A 272 17.20 4.53 8.54
C SER A 272 18.45 4.83 9.36
N LYS A 273 19.59 5.02 8.67
CA LYS A 273 20.90 5.32 9.26
C LYS A 273 20.98 6.77 9.75
N THR A 274 21.50 6.98 10.96
CA THR A 274 21.62 8.31 11.58
C THR A 274 22.50 9.27 10.78
N SER A 275 23.67 8.83 10.33
CA SER A 275 24.59 9.66 9.54
C SER A 275 23.92 10.17 8.26
N VAL A 276 23.24 9.28 7.53
CA VAL A 276 22.50 9.62 6.31
C VAL A 276 21.33 10.57 6.62
N TYR A 277 20.53 10.27 7.64
CA TYR A 277 19.41 11.12 8.05
C TYR A 277 19.86 12.57 8.32
N LYS A 278 20.96 12.74 9.07
CA LYS A 278 21.52 14.06 9.35
C LYS A 278 21.99 14.78 8.08
N ARG A 279 22.66 14.07 7.16
CA ARG A 279 23.11 14.61 5.87
C ARG A 279 21.93 15.12 5.04
N PHE A 280 20.86 14.33 4.94
CA PHE A 280 19.61 14.75 4.28
C PHE A 280 19.00 15.99 4.93
N VAL A 281 18.82 16.00 6.26
CA VAL A 281 18.18 17.13 6.96
C VAL A 281 18.98 18.42 6.76
N THR A 282 20.31 18.36 6.78
CA THR A 282 21.18 19.51 6.54
C THR A 282 21.19 19.95 5.07
N GLY A 283 21.02 19.03 4.12
CA GLY A 283 20.97 19.31 2.68
C GLY A 283 19.57 19.59 2.13
N ALA A 284 18.54 19.63 2.99
CA ALA A 284 17.15 19.70 2.59
C ALA A 284 16.73 21.11 2.14
N LYS A 285 16.04 21.15 1.00
CA LYS A 285 15.46 22.35 0.39
C LYS A 285 14.02 22.02 -0.03
N LEU A 286 13.10 22.94 0.22
CA LEU A 286 11.73 22.82 -0.25
C LEU A 286 11.54 23.66 -1.53
N PRO A 287 10.62 23.26 -2.44
CA PRO A 287 10.31 24.04 -3.62
C PRO A 287 9.68 25.39 -3.23
N SER A 288 10.12 26.46 -3.87
CA SER A 288 9.48 27.76 -3.72
C SER A 288 8.21 27.86 -4.56
N LYS A 289 7.43 28.92 -4.33
CA LYS A 289 6.32 29.33 -5.20
C LYS A 289 6.69 29.30 -6.68
N GLU A 290 7.88 29.80 -7.03
CA GLU A 290 8.35 29.91 -8.41
C GLU A 290 8.59 28.54 -9.04
N VAL A 291 9.02 27.55 -8.25
CA VAL A 291 9.19 26.17 -8.73
C VAL A 291 7.83 25.53 -9.02
N TYR A 292 6.87 25.69 -8.12
CA TYR A 292 5.51 25.18 -8.35
C TYR A 292 4.83 25.87 -9.54
N ALA A 293 5.03 27.17 -9.71
CA ALA A 293 4.52 27.94 -10.85
C ALA A 293 5.04 27.46 -12.21
N GLN A 294 6.17 26.75 -12.25
CA GLN A 294 6.74 26.19 -13.49
C GLN A 294 6.12 24.84 -13.88
N LEU A 295 5.28 24.22 -13.03
CA LEU A 295 4.75 22.87 -13.27
C LEU A 295 3.53 22.89 -14.21
N ASN A 296 3.76 22.43 -15.44
CA ASN A 296 2.77 22.45 -16.53
C ASN A 296 1.98 21.14 -16.70
N MET A 297 2.33 20.09 -15.96
CA MET A 297 1.63 18.79 -15.97
C MET A 297 0.50 18.74 -14.94
N GLY A 298 -0.25 17.63 -14.88
CA GLY A 298 -1.18 17.38 -13.77
C GLY A 298 -0.43 17.23 -12.44
N VAL A 299 -0.97 17.81 -11.36
CA VAL A 299 -0.43 17.63 -10.00
C VAL A 299 -1.53 17.18 -9.04
N LEU A 300 -1.38 15.98 -8.46
CA LEU A 300 -2.28 15.45 -7.44
C LEU A 300 -1.65 15.56 -6.06
N LEU A 301 -2.42 16.07 -5.10
CA LEU A 301 -2.01 16.20 -3.69
C LEU A 301 -2.84 15.24 -2.84
N ILE A 302 -2.18 14.39 -2.05
CA ILE A 302 -2.83 13.43 -1.14
C ILE A 302 -2.22 13.59 0.26
N GLY A 303 -3.03 13.61 1.31
CA GLY A 303 -2.54 13.69 2.69
C GLY A 303 -3.42 12.92 3.67
N GLY A 304 -2.88 12.60 4.85
CA GLY A 304 -3.65 11.98 5.92
C GLY A 304 -4.31 13.03 6.82
N GLU A 305 -5.57 12.84 7.19
CA GLU A 305 -6.32 13.75 8.08
C GLU A 305 -5.61 13.99 9.43
N LYS A 306 -4.94 12.96 9.96
CA LYS A 306 -4.25 12.99 11.25
C LYS A 306 -2.73 13.16 11.11
N ASP A 307 -2.26 13.61 9.95
CA ASP A 307 -0.85 13.88 9.71
C ASP A 307 -0.39 15.08 10.57
N GLN A 308 0.49 14.82 11.54
CA GLN A 308 1.09 15.85 12.40
C GLN A 308 2.48 16.27 11.92
N ILE A 309 3.05 15.59 10.92
CA ILE A 309 4.37 15.87 10.36
C ILE A 309 4.24 16.88 9.23
N THR A 310 3.27 16.67 8.35
CA THR A 310 2.87 17.58 7.27
C THR A 310 1.36 17.72 7.27
N PRO A 311 0.81 18.60 8.12
CA PRO A 311 -0.64 18.76 8.24
C PRO A 311 -1.31 19.04 6.89
N PRO A 312 -2.56 18.58 6.66
CA PRO A 312 -3.24 18.73 5.36
C PRO A 312 -3.29 20.16 4.82
N GLY A 313 -3.25 21.18 5.68
CA GLY A 313 -3.19 22.59 5.29
C GLY A 313 -1.99 22.94 4.41
N GLU A 314 -0.86 22.22 4.54
CA GLU A 314 0.32 22.39 3.68
C GLU A 314 -0.01 22.16 2.20
N MET A 315 -0.91 21.20 1.91
CA MET A 315 -1.32 20.91 0.54
C MET A 315 -2.11 22.06 -0.09
N ASN A 316 -2.90 22.79 0.71
CA ASN A 316 -3.64 23.95 0.20
C ASN A 316 -2.67 25.07 -0.22
N ILE A 317 -1.63 25.33 0.59
CA ILE A 317 -0.59 26.31 0.27
C ILE A 317 0.12 25.92 -1.05
N ILE A 318 0.48 24.65 -1.21
CA ILE A 318 1.10 24.16 -2.45
C ILE A 318 0.14 24.30 -3.64
N ARG A 319 -1.13 23.93 -3.48
CA ARG A 319 -2.15 24.10 -4.51
C ARG A 319 -2.27 25.56 -4.95
N ASP A 320 -2.31 26.49 -4.00
CA ASP A 320 -2.43 27.92 -4.30
C ASP A 320 -1.26 28.44 -5.15
N HIS A 321 -0.04 27.95 -4.89
CA HIS A 321 1.13 28.24 -5.75
C HIS A 321 1.02 27.62 -7.15
N LEU A 322 0.43 26.43 -7.27
CA LEU A 322 0.26 25.73 -8.54
C LEU A 322 -0.80 26.38 -9.43
N ILE A 323 -1.92 26.81 -8.85
CA ILE A 323 -3.06 27.36 -9.60
C ILE A 323 -2.98 28.86 -9.85
N GLN A 324 -2.10 29.57 -9.13
CA GLN A 324 -1.85 31.02 -9.29
C GLN A 324 -3.14 31.87 -9.26
N GLY A 325 -4.13 31.45 -8.44
CA GLY A 325 -5.41 32.14 -8.28
C GLY A 325 -6.48 31.83 -9.34
N THR A 326 -6.22 30.93 -10.29
CA THR A 326 -7.21 30.50 -11.30
C THR A 326 -7.47 29.01 -11.19
N GLU A 327 -8.73 28.58 -11.05
CA GLU A 327 -9.08 27.16 -11.01
C GLU A 327 -8.53 26.40 -12.22
N ASP A 328 -7.76 25.34 -11.96
CA ASP A 328 -7.10 24.52 -12.97
C ASP A 328 -7.43 23.03 -12.75
N LYS A 329 -8.06 22.42 -13.77
CA LYS A 329 -8.42 20.99 -13.73
C LYS A 329 -7.22 20.06 -13.63
N ARG A 330 -6.02 20.52 -14.00
CA ARG A 330 -4.76 19.77 -13.84
C ARG A 330 -4.39 19.57 -12.36
N VAL A 331 -4.87 20.46 -11.49
CA VAL A 331 -4.52 20.50 -10.06
C VAL A 331 -5.80 20.40 -9.24
N PRO A 332 -6.38 19.19 -9.09
CA PRO A 332 -7.58 19.00 -8.30
C PRO A 332 -7.37 19.41 -6.83
N VAL A 333 -8.48 19.60 -6.13
CA VAL A 333 -8.48 19.84 -4.68
C VAL A 333 -7.73 18.70 -3.97
N PRO A 334 -6.92 18.98 -2.92
CA PRO A 334 -6.18 17.93 -2.23
C PRO A 334 -7.09 16.84 -1.66
N HIS A 335 -6.71 15.57 -1.86
CA HIS A 335 -7.43 14.43 -1.32
C HIS A 335 -6.95 14.10 0.09
N ILE A 336 -7.85 14.20 1.07
CA ILE A 336 -7.55 13.90 2.47
C ILE A 336 -8.08 12.50 2.81
N ILE A 337 -7.18 11.62 3.23
CA ILE A 337 -7.51 10.25 3.65
C ILE A 337 -7.89 10.28 5.14
N PRO A 338 -9.13 9.87 5.50
CA PRO A 338 -9.63 10.02 6.87
C PRO A 338 -8.92 9.08 7.85
N ARG A 339 -8.68 9.56 9.08
CA ARG A 339 -8.09 8.82 10.21
C ARG A 339 -6.66 8.30 10.01
N VAL A 340 -5.94 8.81 9.02
CA VAL A 340 -4.59 8.35 8.69
C VAL A 340 -3.55 9.42 8.97
N GLY A 341 -2.36 9.00 9.43
CA GLY A 341 -1.21 9.87 9.65
C GLY A 341 -0.39 10.15 8.38
N HIS A 342 0.92 10.26 8.55
CA HIS A 342 1.88 10.69 7.52
C HIS A 342 2.14 9.71 6.37
N VAL A 343 1.72 8.44 6.45
CA VAL A 343 1.97 7.44 5.39
C VAL A 343 0.68 6.83 4.82
N PRO A 344 -0.20 7.64 4.20
CA PRO A 344 -1.50 7.15 3.76
C PRO A 344 -1.44 6.05 2.69
N MET A 345 -0.41 6.06 1.85
CA MET A 345 -0.19 5.01 0.84
C MET A 345 0.12 3.64 1.44
N ILE A 346 0.62 3.59 2.68
CA ILE A 346 0.93 2.35 3.39
C ILE A 346 -0.29 1.88 4.19
N VAL A 347 -0.97 2.83 4.85
CA VAL A 347 -2.07 2.53 5.79
C VAL A 347 -3.37 2.22 5.03
N ARG A 348 -3.67 2.96 3.96
CA ARG A 348 -4.90 2.80 3.16
C ARG A 348 -4.60 2.76 1.66
N PRO A 349 -3.79 1.80 1.18
CA PRO A 349 -3.52 1.65 -0.24
C PRO A 349 -4.80 1.47 -1.08
N GLU A 350 -5.84 0.88 -0.50
CA GLU A 350 -7.16 0.71 -1.12
C GLU A 350 -7.92 2.02 -1.33
N LEU A 351 -7.53 3.10 -0.66
CA LEU A 351 -8.05 4.44 -0.91
C LEU A 351 -7.09 5.28 -1.76
N VAL A 352 -5.79 5.16 -1.53
CA VAL A 352 -4.78 5.96 -2.22
C VAL A 352 -4.59 5.51 -3.68
N ASN A 353 -4.48 4.21 -3.94
CA ASN A 353 -4.21 3.72 -5.30
C ASN A 353 -5.34 4.05 -6.29
N PRO A 354 -6.64 3.92 -5.94
CA PRO A 354 -7.73 4.35 -6.82
C PRO A 354 -7.70 5.85 -7.14
N VAL A 355 -7.42 6.71 -6.14
CA VAL A 355 -7.34 8.17 -6.35
C VAL A 355 -6.21 8.51 -7.34
N ILE A 356 -5.05 7.87 -7.18
CA ILE A 356 -3.94 8.03 -8.12
C ILE A 356 -4.33 7.54 -9.52
N SER A 357 -4.92 6.34 -9.62
CA SER A 357 -5.31 5.75 -10.90
C SER A 357 -6.34 6.61 -11.65
N ASP A 358 -7.39 7.07 -10.96
CA ASP A 358 -8.43 7.96 -11.48
C ASP A 358 -7.83 9.26 -12.02
N PHE A 359 -6.99 9.91 -11.22
CA PHE A 359 -6.28 11.13 -11.61
C PHE A 359 -5.44 10.94 -12.88
N LEU A 360 -4.66 9.85 -12.94
CA LEU A 360 -3.80 9.60 -14.09
C LEU A 360 -4.61 9.29 -15.36
N ILE A 361 -5.73 8.59 -15.24
CA ILE A 361 -6.59 8.26 -16.37
C ILE A 361 -7.31 9.51 -16.88
N HIS A 362 -7.98 10.25 -15.99
CA HIS A 362 -8.94 11.28 -16.37
C HIS A 362 -8.34 12.68 -16.51
N GLN A 363 -7.36 13.04 -15.66
CA GLN A 363 -6.75 14.37 -15.66
C GLN A 363 -5.43 14.39 -16.42
N CYS A 364 -4.65 13.29 -16.38
CA CYS A 364 -3.41 13.16 -17.17
C CYS A 364 -3.61 12.48 -18.54
N GLY A 365 -4.81 11.97 -18.85
CA GLY A 365 -5.13 11.36 -20.14
C GLY A 365 -4.45 10.00 -20.39
N LEU A 366 -3.97 9.33 -19.35
CA LEU A 366 -3.31 8.02 -19.45
C LEU A 366 -4.32 6.88 -19.51
N ASN A 367 -5.16 6.88 -20.55
CA ASN A 367 -6.23 5.90 -20.77
C ASN A 367 -5.75 4.44 -20.75
N THR A 368 -4.46 4.22 -21.04
CA THR A 368 -3.85 2.88 -21.01
C THR A 368 -3.83 2.28 -19.60
N LEU A 369 -3.88 3.10 -18.55
CA LEU A 369 -3.96 2.62 -17.16
C LEU A 369 -5.34 2.04 -16.83
N SER A 370 -6.37 2.37 -17.60
CA SER A 370 -7.72 1.86 -17.38
C SER A 370 -7.77 0.33 -17.53
N GLY A 371 -8.34 -0.34 -16.53
CA GLY A 371 -8.58 -1.79 -16.59
C GLY A 371 -9.40 -2.19 -17.83
N ALA A 372 -10.31 -1.35 -18.29
CA ALA A 372 -11.07 -1.54 -19.52
C ALA A 372 -10.14 -1.63 -20.74
N TRP A 373 -9.26 -0.64 -20.87
CA TRP A 373 -8.31 -0.54 -21.98
C TRP A 373 -7.33 -1.71 -21.97
N GLN A 374 -6.77 -2.03 -20.80
CA GLN A 374 -5.84 -3.14 -20.57
C GLN A 374 -6.43 -4.46 -21.04
N ILE A 375 -7.67 -4.76 -20.63
CA ILE A 375 -8.28 -6.04 -21.00
C ILE A 375 -8.59 -6.09 -22.49
N LEU A 376 -9.12 -5.01 -23.09
CA LEU A 376 -9.39 -4.98 -24.53
C LEU A 376 -8.13 -5.26 -25.36
N HIS A 377 -6.98 -4.74 -24.95
CA HIS A 377 -5.73 -4.89 -25.69
C HIS A 377 -5.02 -6.22 -25.41
N LYS A 378 -5.09 -6.75 -24.18
CA LYS A 378 -4.58 -8.09 -23.84
C LYS A 378 -5.37 -9.21 -24.53
N THR A 379 -6.66 -8.98 -24.80
CA THR A 379 -7.57 -10.00 -25.33
C THR A 379 -7.93 -9.85 -26.81
N LYS A 380 -7.30 -8.89 -27.52
CA LYS A 380 -7.60 -8.58 -28.93
C LYS A 380 -7.37 -9.76 -29.89
N ASN A 381 -6.56 -10.75 -29.48
CA ASN A 381 -6.25 -11.96 -30.25
C ASN A 381 -6.75 -13.26 -29.59
N GLU A 382 -7.55 -13.18 -28.52
CA GLU A 382 -8.14 -14.37 -27.90
C GLU A 382 -9.47 -14.70 -28.60
N ASN A 383 -9.50 -15.82 -29.33
CA ASN A 383 -10.76 -16.42 -29.78
C ASN A 383 -11.65 -16.66 -28.55
N LYS A 384 -12.77 -15.92 -28.45
CA LYS A 384 -13.70 -15.91 -27.30
C LYS A 384 -14.21 -17.32 -26.92
N TRP A 385 -14.13 -18.30 -27.82
CA TRP A 385 -14.72 -19.63 -27.67
C TRP A 385 -13.73 -20.81 -27.76
N ASP A 386 -12.41 -20.59 -27.62
CA ASP A 386 -11.45 -21.68 -27.70
C ASP A 386 -11.41 -22.59 -26.45
N LEU A 387 -11.05 -23.86 -26.69
CA LEU A 387 -10.83 -24.95 -25.72
C LEU A 387 -9.97 -24.55 -24.50
N LYS A 388 -9.13 -23.50 -24.60
CA LYS A 388 -8.39 -22.90 -23.47
C LYS A 388 -9.31 -22.37 -22.37
N ASN A 389 -10.46 -21.79 -22.73
CA ASN A 389 -11.45 -21.29 -21.76
C ASN A 389 -12.21 -22.44 -21.07
N TYR A 390 -12.32 -23.62 -21.69
CA TYR A 390 -13.02 -24.76 -21.10
C TYR A 390 -12.28 -25.33 -19.88
N LYS A 391 -10.95 -25.56 -19.97
CA LYS A 391 -10.15 -26.03 -18.81
C LYS A 391 -10.28 -25.10 -17.60
N LYS A 392 -10.19 -23.78 -17.85
CA LYS A 392 -10.40 -22.75 -16.82
C LYS A 392 -11.84 -22.72 -16.30
N TRP A 393 -12.82 -22.93 -17.17
CA TRP A 393 -14.23 -23.00 -16.76
C TRP A 393 -14.48 -24.23 -15.88
N VAL A 394 -13.90 -25.40 -16.21
CA VAL A 394 -14.02 -26.63 -15.41
C VAL A 394 -13.40 -26.45 -14.02
N SER A 395 -12.21 -25.83 -13.93
CA SER A 395 -11.54 -25.61 -12.64
C SER A 395 -12.20 -24.56 -11.73
N VAL A 396 -13.12 -23.75 -12.27
CA VAL A 396 -13.88 -22.77 -11.50
C VAL A 396 -15.11 -23.43 -10.86
N ALA A 397 -15.30 -23.22 -9.55
CA ALA A 397 -16.48 -23.67 -8.84
C ALA A 397 -17.78 -23.20 -9.51
N ASN A 398 -18.76 -24.09 -9.60
CA ASN A 398 -20.02 -23.88 -10.34
C ASN A 398 -20.80 -22.68 -9.80
N ILE A 399 -21.11 -22.70 -8.51
CA ILE A 399 -21.90 -21.72 -7.77
C ILE A 399 -21.35 -21.64 -6.34
N THR A 400 -21.56 -20.53 -5.63
CA THR A 400 -21.23 -20.43 -4.21
C THR A 400 -21.94 -21.50 -3.40
N GLU A 401 -21.27 -22.06 -2.39
CA GLU A 401 -21.82 -23.14 -1.56
C GLU A 401 -22.97 -22.68 -0.67
N ARG A 402 -22.91 -21.41 -0.22
CA ARG A 402 -23.97 -20.70 0.52
C ARG A 402 -24.26 -19.33 -0.11
N PRO A 403 -25.37 -18.67 0.26
CA PRO A 403 -25.61 -17.27 -0.11
C PRO A 403 -24.52 -16.33 0.39
N ILE A 404 -24.35 -15.20 -0.29
CA ILE A 404 -23.43 -14.13 0.10
C ILE A 404 -24.13 -13.22 1.11
N GLU A 405 -23.95 -13.50 2.39
CA GLU A 405 -24.56 -12.74 3.49
C GLU A 405 -24.05 -11.28 3.52
N PRO A 406 -24.85 -10.29 3.99
CA PRO A 406 -26.22 -10.44 4.50
C PRO A 406 -27.30 -10.54 3.39
N SER A 407 -26.91 -10.64 2.12
CA SER A 407 -27.87 -10.83 1.02
C SER A 407 -28.24 -12.31 0.82
N LEU A 408 -29.23 -12.58 -0.04
CA LEU A 408 -29.60 -13.92 -0.50
C LEU A 408 -29.08 -14.22 -1.92
N PHE A 409 -28.05 -13.50 -2.38
CA PHE A 409 -27.43 -13.77 -3.68
C PHE A 409 -26.54 -15.01 -3.66
N ARG A 410 -26.51 -15.74 -4.77
CA ARG A 410 -25.47 -16.71 -5.08
C ARG A 410 -24.71 -16.30 -6.35
N ALA A 411 -23.39 -16.31 -6.29
CA ALA A 411 -22.57 -16.08 -7.49
C ALA A 411 -22.25 -17.40 -8.20
N MET A 412 -22.46 -17.46 -9.52
CA MET A 412 -22.14 -18.66 -10.30
C MET A 412 -21.41 -18.36 -11.61
N LYS A 413 -20.69 -19.36 -12.12
CA LYS A 413 -20.17 -19.34 -13.50
C LYS A 413 -21.31 -19.59 -14.48
N VAL A 414 -21.12 -19.26 -15.75
CA VAL A 414 -22.12 -19.56 -16.80
C VAL A 414 -22.33 -21.08 -16.89
N MET A 415 -23.58 -21.53 -16.98
CA MET A 415 -23.92 -22.93 -17.24
C MET A 415 -23.60 -23.32 -18.68
N ARG A 416 -23.61 -24.62 -19.00
CA ARG A 416 -23.50 -25.14 -20.37
C ARG A 416 -24.54 -26.23 -20.57
N GLN A 417 -25.21 -26.26 -21.74
CA GLN A 417 -26.25 -27.26 -22.03
C GLN A 417 -25.73 -28.69 -21.95
N THR A 418 -24.48 -28.89 -22.37
CA THR A 418 -23.84 -30.20 -22.51
C THR A 418 -23.13 -30.69 -21.26
N ASP A 419 -23.05 -29.86 -20.21
CA ASP A 419 -22.39 -30.25 -18.96
C ASP A 419 -23.36 -31.04 -18.07
N THR A 420 -22.86 -32.05 -17.37
CA THR A 420 -23.71 -32.91 -16.52
C THR A 420 -23.95 -32.33 -15.14
N ASN A 421 -23.05 -31.46 -14.65
CA ASN A 421 -23.05 -30.95 -13.27
C ASN A 421 -23.41 -29.46 -13.17
N HIS A 422 -23.30 -28.70 -14.26
CA HIS A 422 -23.55 -27.25 -14.32
C HIS A 422 -24.36 -26.86 -15.57
N CYS A 423 -25.55 -27.44 -15.67
CA CYS A 423 -26.57 -27.17 -16.68
C CYS A 423 -27.91 -26.80 -16.01
N PRO A 424 -28.90 -26.29 -16.76
CA PRO A 424 -30.20 -25.90 -16.21
C PRO A 424 -30.88 -27.00 -15.37
N SER A 425 -30.94 -28.24 -15.86
CA SER A 425 -31.56 -29.36 -15.15
C SER A 425 -30.85 -29.70 -13.84
N ALA A 426 -29.51 -29.73 -13.85
CA ALA A 426 -28.71 -29.96 -12.64
C ALA A 426 -28.90 -28.86 -11.60
N LEU A 427 -28.99 -27.59 -12.03
CA LEU A 427 -29.26 -26.47 -11.13
C LEU A 427 -30.66 -26.59 -10.49
N ILE A 428 -31.68 -26.88 -11.30
CA ILE A 428 -33.06 -27.09 -10.84
C ILE A 428 -33.13 -28.27 -9.85
N ALA A 429 -32.38 -29.35 -10.07
CA ALA A 429 -32.39 -30.48 -9.13
C ALA A 429 -31.65 -30.17 -7.82
N LYS A 430 -30.49 -29.51 -7.90
CA LYS A 430 -29.56 -29.38 -6.78
C LYS A 430 -29.85 -28.22 -5.83
N TYR A 431 -30.48 -27.15 -6.30
CA TYR A 431 -30.68 -25.91 -5.53
C TYR A 431 -32.16 -25.52 -5.45
N PRO A 432 -32.99 -26.24 -4.64
CA PRO A 432 -34.42 -25.96 -4.49
C PRO A 432 -34.74 -24.51 -4.10
N GLU A 433 -33.84 -23.88 -3.34
CA GLU A 433 -33.97 -22.53 -2.78
C GLU A 433 -33.75 -21.39 -3.80
N ILE A 434 -33.15 -21.68 -4.96
CA ILE A 434 -32.99 -20.68 -6.02
C ILE A 434 -34.33 -20.46 -6.71
N ARG A 435 -34.74 -19.19 -6.78
CA ARG A 435 -36.01 -18.75 -7.37
C ARG A 435 -35.81 -17.89 -8.61
N PHE A 436 -34.66 -17.23 -8.73
CA PHE A 436 -34.36 -16.32 -9.83
C PHE A 436 -32.93 -16.52 -10.34
N ILE A 437 -32.74 -16.32 -11.63
CA ILE A 437 -31.42 -16.21 -12.27
C ILE A 437 -31.33 -14.84 -12.93
N ILE A 438 -30.29 -14.07 -12.58
CA ILE A 438 -29.94 -12.83 -13.29
C ILE A 438 -28.67 -13.12 -14.12
N ASP A 439 -28.86 -13.26 -15.42
CA ASP A 439 -27.77 -13.39 -16.39
C ASP A 439 -27.30 -12.00 -16.81
N ILE A 440 -26.14 -11.61 -16.28
CA ILE A 440 -25.55 -10.30 -16.56
C ILE A 440 -24.63 -10.29 -17.79
N SER A 441 -24.53 -11.39 -18.53
CA SER A 441 -23.67 -11.50 -19.71
C SER A 441 -24.28 -10.79 -20.93
N ASN A 442 -23.44 -10.22 -21.79
CA ASN A 442 -23.88 -9.60 -23.04
C ASN A 442 -24.22 -10.65 -24.10
N ASP A 443 -23.37 -11.68 -24.19
CA ASP A 443 -23.47 -12.75 -25.18
C ASP A 443 -24.66 -13.68 -24.84
N THR A 444 -25.16 -14.39 -25.84
CA THR A 444 -26.17 -15.46 -25.62
C THR A 444 -25.54 -16.59 -24.81
N PRO A 445 -26.19 -17.07 -23.72
CA PRO A 445 -25.63 -18.14 -22.91
C PRO A 445 -25.51 -19.46 -23.71
N PRO A 446 -24.54 -20.32 -23.41
CA PRO A 446 -24.38 -21.63 -24.06
C PRO A 446 -25.34 -22.70 -23.47
N TYR A 447 -26.52 -22.26 -23.04
CA TYR A 447 -27.63 -23.07 -22.57
C TYR A 447 -28.94 -22.38 -22.96
N ARG A 448 -30.03 -23.14 -23.05
CA ARG A 448 -31.35 -22.58 -23.39
C ARG A 448 -32.00 -22.00 -22.15
N SER A 449 -32.35 -20.72 -22.19
CA SER A 449 -33.11 -20.09 -21.11
C SER A 449 -34.52 -20.66 -20.98
N SER A 450 -35.10 -21.16 -22.08
CA SER A 450 -36.43 -21.79 -22.10
C SER A 450 -36.53 -23.06 -21.25
N ASP A 451 -35.39 -23.68 -20.90
CA ASP A 451 -35.36 -24.82 -19.97
C ASP A 451 -35.89 -24.41 -18.57
N PHE A 452 -36.01 -23.11 -18.28
CA PHE A 452 -36.57 -22.57 -17.04
C PHE A 452 -38.06 -22.22 -17.09
N ASP A 453 -38.69 -22.14 -18.28
CA ASP A 453 -40.06 -21.60 -18.46
C ASP A 453 -41.14 -22.40 -17.71
N HIS A 454 -40.94 -23.71 -17.58
CA HIS A 454 -41.81 -24.62 -16.81
C HIS A 454 -41.19 -25.03 -15.48
N SER A 455 -40.11 -24.37 -15.08
CA SER A 455 -39.44 -24.60 -13.83
C SER A 455 -39.93 -23.62 -12.77
N ARG A 456 -39.45 -23.84 -11.55
CA ARG A 456 -39.70 -22.92 -10.45
C ARG A 456 -38.83 -21.65 -10.54
N ILE A 457 -37.79 -21.64 -11.38
CA ILE A 457 -36.80 -20.58 -11.48
C ILE A 457 -37.22 -19.62 -12.59
N GLU A 458 -37.22 -18.33 -12.30
CA GLU A 458 -37.42 -17.29 -13.31
C GLU A 458 -36.08 -16.77 -13.83
N TYR A 459 -35.90 -16.75 -15.15
CA TYR A 459 -34.69 -16.31 -15.81
C TYR A 459 -34.81 -14.86 -16.31
N ILE A 460 -33.87 -14.01 -15.90
CA ILE A 460 -33.83 -12.58 -16.22
C ILE A 460 -32.51 -12.27 -16.94
N LYS A 461 -32.59 -11.79 -18.18
CA LYS A 461 -31.43 -11.35 -18.95
C LYS A 461 -31.19 -9.86 -18.73
N PHE A 462 -30.08 -9.52 -18.09
CA PHE A 462 -29.65 -8.14 -17.86
C PHE A 462 -28.31 -7.87 -18.57
N LYS A 463 -28.34 -7.46 -19.83
CA LYS A 463 -27.11 -7.35 -20.64
C LYS A 463 -26.22 -6.22 -20.12
N THR A 464 -24.96 -6.54 -19.82
CA THR A 464 -23.93 -5.56 -19.40
C THR A 464 -22.66 -5.71 -20.22
N VAL A 465 -21.92 -4.61 -20.37
CA VAL A 465 -20.63 -4.61 -21.07
C VAL A 465 -19.63 -5.47 -20.30
N SER A 466 -18.91 -6.33 -21.01
CA SER A 466 -17.94 -7.21 -20.38
C SER A 466 -16.67 -6.47 -19.99
N LYS A 467 -16.02 -6.93 -18.90
CA LYS A 467 -14.66 -6.56 -18.47
C LYS A 467 -14.51 -5.16 -17.86
N ILE A 468 -15.51 -4.30 -17.93
CA ILE A 468 -15.53 -2.98 -17.30
C ILE A 468 -16.47 -2.95 -16.09
N PRO A 469 -16.23 -2.07 -15.08
CA PRO A 469 -17.16 -1.88 -13.97
C PRO A 469 -18.49 -1.31 -14.48
N PRO A 470 -19.64 -1.82 -14.01
CA PRO A 470 -20.95 -1.27 -14.32
C PRO A 470 -21.10 0.20 -13.93
N THR A 471 -21.80 0.95 -14.77
CA THR A 471 -22.20 2.35 -14.53
C THR A 471 -23.15 2.47 -13.33
N ARG A 472 -23.32 3.68 -12.78
CA ARG A 472 -24.31 3.91 -11.70
C ARG A 472 -25.73 3.57 -12.14
N GLU A 473 -26.08 3.85 -13.38
CA GLU A 473 -27.40 3.52 -13.95
C GLU A 473 -27.60 2.00 -14.09
N GLU A 474 -26.59 1.26 -14.56
CA GLU A 474 -26.65 -0.21 -14.61
C GLU A 474 -26.77 -0.81 -13.20
N VAL A 475 -26.08 -0.25 -12.20
CA VAL A 475 -26.20 -0.67 -10.80
C VAL A 475 -27.60 -0.42 -10.26
N SER A 476 -28.17 0.77 -10.46
CA SER A 476 -29.55 1.09 -10.04
C SER A 476 -30.54 0.08 -10.63
N LYS A 477 -30.47 -0.18 -11.94
CA LYS A 477 -31.33 -1.15 -12.63
C LYS A 477 -31.16 -2.57 -12.10
N PHE A 478 -29.92 -3.00 -11.84
CA PHE A 478 -29.68 -4.32 -11.24
C PHE A 478 -30.31 -4.42 -9.85
N ILE A 479 -30.18 -3.38 -9.04
CA ILE A 479 -30.78 -3.32 -7.69
C ILE A 479 -32.30 -3.37 -7.79
N GLU A 480 -32.92 -2.60 -8.69
CA GLU A 480 -34.37 -2.64 -8.92
C GLU A 480 -34.87 -4.04 -9.32
N ILE A 481 -34.12 -4.74 -10.19
CA ILE A 481 -34.43 -6.13 -10.57
C ILE A 481 -34.36 -7.05 -9.34
N ALA A 482 -33.32 -6.92 -8.52
CA ALA A 482 -33.15 -7.75 -7.33
C ALA A 482 -34.23 -7.46 -6.26
N ASP A 483 -34.55 -6.18 -6.04
CA ASP A 483 -35.64 -5.74 -5.17
C ASP A 483 -36.98 -6.34 -5.64
N ALA A 484 -37.25 -6.33 -6.96
CA ALA A 484 -38.46 -6.94 -7.53
C ALA A 484 -38.52 -8.46 -7.32
N CYS A 485 -37.38 -9.16 -7.44
CA CYS A 485 -37.29 -10.59 -7.12
C CYS A 485 -37.69 -10.88 -5.67
N TRP A 486 -37.13 -10.12 -4.71
CA TRP A 486 -37.41 -10.33 -3.28
C TRP A 486 -38.76 -9.79 -2.83
N ALA A 487 -39.31 -8.76 -3.48
CA ALA A 487 -40.68 -8.33 -3.26
C ALA A 487 -41.68 -9.45 -3.62
N ARG A 488 -41.38 -10.25 -4.66
CA ARG A 488 -42.22 -11.38 -5.07
C ARG A 488 -42.00 -12.61 -4.21
N ILE A 489 -40.75 -12.94 -3.88
CA ILE A 489 -40.40 -14.12 -3.06
C ILE A 489 -39.32 -13.74 -2.05
N PRO A 490 -39.69 -13.29 -0.84
CA PRO A 490 -38.75 -12.73 0.15
C PRO A 490 -37.60 -13.66 0.54
N ASN A 491 -37.87 -14.96 0.67
CA ASN A 491 -36.85 -15.96 1.05
C ASN A 491 -36.19 -16.64 -0.16
N GLY A 492 -36.51 -16.18 -1.38
CA GLY A 492 -35.99 -16.75 -2.61
C GLY A 492 -34.54 -16.36 -2.85
N GLN A 493 -33.68 -17.33 -3.16
CA GLN A 493 -32.30 -17.01 -3.52
C GLN A 493 -32.18 -16.61 -4.99
N VAL A 494 -31.30 -15.63 -5.24
CA VAL A 494 -31.08 -15.06 -6.57
C VAL A 494 -29.69 -15.46 -7.06
N ALA A 495 -29.63 -16.29 -8.10
CA ALA A 495 -28.37 -16.69 -8.70
C ALA A 495 -27.94 -15.68 -9.76
N VAL A 496 -26.75 -15.10 -9.61
CA VAL A 496 -26.22 -14.09 -10.55
C VAL A 496 -25.00 -14.67 -11.25
N HIS A 497 -24.98 -14.56 -12.58
CA HIS A 497 -23.84 -15.04 -13.35
C HIS A 497 -23.46 -14.12 -14.50
N CYS A 498 -22.14 -14.02 -14.72
CA CYS A 498 -21.58 -13.55 -15.97
C CYS A 498 -20.96 -14.75 -16.70
N HIS A 499 -19.64 -14.76 -16.90
CA HIS A 499 -18.90 -15.90 -17.43
C HIS A 499 -18.36 -16.82 -16.32
N TYR A 500 -17.66 -16.26 -15.33
CA TYR A 500 -17.05 -17.03 -14.22
C TYR A 500 -17.62 -16.71 -12.83
N GLY A 501 -18.46 -15.67 -12.71
CA GLY A 501 -19.08 -15.32 -11.43
C GLY A 501 -18.13 -14.67 -10.42
N PHE A 502 -17.17 -13.85 -10.86
CA PHE A 502 -16.24 -13.12 -9.97
C PHE A 502 -16.37 -11.61 -10.10
N ASN A 503 -15.90 -11.00 -11.18
CA ASN A 503 -15.76 -9.53 -11.24
C ASN A 503 -17.10 -8.78 -11.31
N ARG A 504 -17.78 -8.77 -12.47
CA ARG A 504 -19.07 -8.08 -12.61
C ARG A 504 -20.11 -8.60 -11.63
N THR A 505 -20.15 -9.92 -11.46
CA THR A 505 -21.07 -10.57 -10.51
C THR A 505 -20.81 -10.09 -9.08
N GLY A 506 -19.56 -10.11 -8.62
CA GLY A 506 -19.19 -9.61 -7.30
C GLY A 506 -19.42 -8.12 -7.16
N PHE A 507 -19.15 -7.32 -8.20
CA PHE A 507 -19.36 -5.88 -8.18
C PHE A 507 -20.84 -5.52 -7.98
N PHE A 508 -21.76 -6.10 -8.74
CA PHE A 508 -23.20 -5.87 -8.57
C PHE A 508 -23.70 -6.31 -7.19
N ILE A 509 -23.27 -7.49 -6.73
CA ILE A 509 -23.66 -8.00 -5.42
C ILE A 509 -23.11 -7.10 -4.29
N CYS A 510 -21.86 -6.65 -4.40
CA CYS A 510 -21.28 -5.70 -3.45
C CYS A 510 -22.04 -4.36 -3.47
N CYS A 511 -22.34 -3.80 -4.64
CA CYS A 511 -23.13 -2.57 -4.75
C CYS A 511 -24.50 -2.71 -4.08
N TYR A 512 -25.19 -3.83 -4.28
CA TYR A 512 -26.47 -4.08 -3.60
C TYR A 512 -26.30 -4.12 -2.08
N MET A 513 -25.31 -4.84 -1.55
CA MET A 513 -25.05 -4.88 -0.11
C MET A 513 -24.74 -3.49 0.47
N ILE A 514 -24.00 -2.67 -0.27
CA ILE A 514 -23.66 -1.31 0.13
C ILE A 514 -24.91 -0.40 0.10
N GLU A 515 -25.63 -0.35 -1.01
CA GLU A 515 -26.74 0.61 -1.21
C GLU A 515 -28.05 0.20 -0.53
N ARG A 516 -28.33 -1.09 -0.37
CA ARG A 516 -29.60 -1.58 0.22
C ARG A 516 -29.45 -2.12 1.64
N LEU A 517 -28.31 -2.72 1.96
CA LEU A 517 -28.10 -3.37 3.26
C LEU A 517 -27.19 -2.56 4.19
N ASN A 518 -26.75 -1.38 3.76
CA ASN A 518 -25.89 -0.46 4.50
C ASN A 518 -24.57 -1.11 4.99
N VAL A 519 -24.05 -2.04 4.18
CA VAL A 519 -22.79 -2.74 4.44
C VAL A 519 -21.62 -1.87 3.95
N SER A 520 -20.53 -1.80 4.71
CA SER A 520 -19.35 -1.05 4.27
C SER A 520 -18.70 -1.70 3.02
N VAL A 521 -17.98 -0.92 2.20
CA VAL A 521 -17.28 -1.46 1.02
C VAL A 521 -16.34 -2.62 1.38
N ALA A 522 -15.59 -2.47 2.48
CA ALA A 522 -14.65 -3.49 2.94
C ALA A 522 -15.36 -4.79 3.36
N GLU A 523 -16.45 -4.67 4.10
CA GLU A 523 -17.26 -5.80 4.55
C GLU A 523 -17.97 -6.49 3.37
N ALA A 524 -18.49 -5.73 2.40
CA ALA A 524 -19.11 -6.27 1.20
C ALA A 524 -18.13 -7.11 0.37
N LEU A 525 -16.89 -6.61 0.19
CA LEU A 525 -15.83 -7.33 -0.51
C LEU A 525 -15.41 -8.59 0.23
N GLU A 526 -15.29 -8.53 1.57
CA GLU A 526 -14.91 -9.67 2.39
C GLU A 526 -16.01 -10.75 2.41
N ASN A 527 -17.27 -10.36 2.60
CA ASN A 527 -18.41 -11.28 2.53
C ASN A 527 -18.47 -12.01 1.18
N PHE A 528 -18.22 -11.29 0.07
CA PHE A 528 -18.14 -11.91 -1.25
C PHE A 528 -16.95 -12.87 -1.36
N LYS A 529 -15.76 -12.45 -0.90
CA LYS A 529 -14.52 -13.23 -0.97
C LYS A 529 -14.59 -14.52 -0.17
N GLN A 530 -15.21 -14.51 1.02
CA GLN A 530 -15.31 -15.67 1.89
C GLN A 530 -16.05 -16.85 1.25
N VAL A 531 -17.11 -16.57 0.49
CA VAL A 531 -17.91 -17.62 -0.17
C VAL A 531 -17.56 -17.84 -1.64
N ARG A 532 -16.81 -16.90 -2.25
CA ARG A 532 -16.35 -16.97 -3.64
C ARG A 532 -14.86 -16.60 -3.77
N PRO A 533 -13.93 -17.39 -3.18
CA PRO A 533 -12.51 -17.06 -3.20
C PRO A 533 -11.93 -17.02 -4.63
N PRO A 534 -11.03 -16.07 -4.96
CA PRO A 534 -10.40 -15.09 -4.07
C PRO A 534 -11.18 -13.76 -3.92
N GLY A 535 -12.45 -13.71 -4.33
CA GLY A 535 -13.26 -12.49 -4.42
C GLY A 535 -13.25 -11.88 -5.82
N ILE A 536 -13.50 -10.58 -5.92
CA ILE A 536 -13.35 -9.82 -7.16
C ILE A 536 -11.87 -9.88 -7.58
N ARG A 537 -11.59 -10.37 -8.79
CA ARG A 537 -10.23 -10.70 -9.23
C ARG A 537 -9.49 -9.51 -9.85
N HIS A 538 -10.22 -8.59 -10.47
CA HIS A 538 -9.61 -7.45 -11.15
C HIS A 538 -9.71 -6.21 -10.28
N ALA A 539 -8.57 -5.57 -10.02
CA ALA A 539 -8.45 -4.43 -9.11
C ALA A 539 -9.39 -3.28 -9.48
N HIS A 540 -9.53 -2.97 -10.77
CA HIS A 540 -10.35 -1.84 -11.23
C HIS A 540 -11.85 -1.93 -10.88
N PHE A 541 -12.38 -3.12 -10.55
CA PHE A 541 -13.73 -3.25 -10.01
C PHE A 541 -13.78 -2.91 -8.51
N VAL A 542 -12.75 -3.29 -7.76
CA VAL A 542 -12.62 -2.95 -6.34
C VAL A 542 -12.41 -1.45 -6.19
N ASP A 543 -11.55 -0.87 -7.03
CA ASP A 543 -11.25 0.56 -7.04
C ASP A 543 -12.50 1.41 -7.26
N GLU A 544 -13.32 1.02 -8.25
CA GLU A 544 -14.58 1.71 -8.53
C GLU A 544 -15.54 1.68 -7.32
N LEU A 545 -15.57 0.61 -6.51
CA LEU A 545 -16.40 0.58 -5.30
C LEU A 545 -15.92 1.60 -4.27
N TYR A 546 -14.61 1.70 -4.02
CA TYR A 546 -14.05 2.68 -3.08
C TYR A 546 -14.22 4.11 -3.58
N LEU A 547 -13.96 4.36 -4.87
CA LEU A 547 -14.20 5.66 -5.49
C LEU A 547 -15.67 6.07 -5.34
N ARG A 548 -16.60 5.16 -5.64
CA ARG A 548 -18.04 5.41 -5.68
C ARG A 548 -18.65 5.67 -4.30
N TYR A 549 -18.27 4.90 -3.30
CA TYR A 549 -18.99 4.85 -2.01
C TYR A 549 -18.18 5.35 -0.81
N VAL A 550 -16.86 5.57 -0.95
CA VAL A 550 -16.02 6.08 0.15
C VAL A 550 -15.46 7.46 -0.17
N LEU A 551 -14.89 7.64 -1.36
CA LEU A 551 -14.13 8.84 -1.69
C LEU A 551 -15.00 9.96 -2.30
N ASN A 552 -15.99 9.61 -3.12
CA ASN A 552 -16.88 10.57 -3.80
C ASN A 552 -18.29 10.61 -3.19
N GLN A 553 -18.41 10.60 -1.85
CA GLN A 553 -19.67 10.91 -1.17
C GLN A 553 -19.98 12.41 -1.34
N ARG A 554 -20.45 12.81 -2.51
CA ARG A 554 -21.03 14.14 -2.76
C ARG A 554 -22.54 14.04 -2.79
#